data_AF-A0A9N9DXY9-F1
#
_entry.id   AF-A0A9N9DXY9-F1
#
_cell.length_a   1.000
_cell.length_b   1.000
_cell.length_c   1.000
_cell.angle_alpha   90.00
_cell.angle_beta   90.00
_cell.angle_gamma   90.00
#
_symmetry.space_group_name_H-M   'P 1'
#
loop_
_entity.id
_entity.type
_entity.pdbx_description
1 polymer ?
#
loop_
_entity_poly.entity_id
_entity_poly.type
_entity_poly.pdbx_seq_one_letter_code
_entity_poly.pdbx_strand_id
1 'polypeptide(L)'
;MNMSEQSSPASASTATLVEVVRKYNTEQLIDFLRENEEDLQLNDVHFEILHKEEITGRDFLNSTKQDFIDNGLKGGPAKRLADFAKEIKGDQLAGRPAKKQKLGNPLFTNILEVVLNLRKTLPESLQDNIERMSEEQEIEQEELTSINTNLIQHVGRKPLAVIKEHVLYVRESYRDLYHIVTNKNCDPRFLISGTSGVGKSCFLIYLLIRLLCNETDATVIFQPVGGSLLYCFKDSNLFVGDFEEFSEHLYNSKTWYLVDGSVPEDVVARTVVSASSKSIKDRRFQEFIKNLVNKFCMPPWSIEELEACRLSVFPVVPLDLMLDLSDEAGGVPRYVLQIPASIIRQENPNFKDQPVVLNNRGVIKKRSLERVEEALSEISDFRKLIQCFSENAQYVEFSSHLIHQWPDTFYREQSLSWASGRIFDKIQKKLEDSRWSNLFLKIQDPDDPSSSRGIMFESHVLHLFKLGGQKFESRRLGENELTGYNEEDIIIKPTIRNFSAVDLILTPNYIFQITVSPKHPVKQSELVNIVQNMLAYRKNPNAKILLYFIVPDDIYDTFRYQSYVTPKKKIGNDLEAFQAVKHKSPILHNVEQWVVKIKMAPEMTVT
;
A
#
# COMPACT_ATOMS: atom_id res chain seq x y z
N MET A 1 17.79 29.79 72.03
CA MET A 1 18.00 28.86 70.89
C MET A 1 16.59 28.49 70.41
N ASN A 2 16.20 28.79 69.17
CA ASN A 2 16.58 28.12 67.91
C ASN A 2 16.22 26.62 67.94
N MET A 3 15.58 25.96 66.97
CA MET A 3 15.04 26.29 65.61
C MET A 3 14.04 25.15 65.23
N SER A 4 13.11 25.23 64.26
CA SER A 4 12.47 26.35 63.53
C SER A 4 11.41 25.78 62.54
N GLU A 5 10.28 26.47 62.33
CA GLU A 5 9.42 26.24 61.16
C GLU A 5 9.60 27.39 60.15
N GLN A 6 10.10 27.09 58.95
CA GLN A 6 10.18 28.06 57.85
C GLN A 6 8.96 27.92 56.93
N SER A 7 8.10 28.92 56.98
CA SER A 7 7.05 29.17 55.99
C SER A 7 7.64 29.49 54.61
N SER A 8 7.06 28.91 53.56
CA SER A 8 7.41 29.16 52.17
C SER A 8 7.38 30.66 51.79
N PRO A 9 8.34 31.17 50.99
CA PRO A 9 8.23 32.50 50.40
C PRO A 9 7.23 32.51 49.24
N ALA A 10 6.47 33.60 49.15
CA ALA A 10 5.37 33.76 48.20
C ALA A 10 5.85 34.09 46.76
N SER A 11 4.92 33.95 45.82
CA SER A 11 5.09 34.16 44.37
C SER A 11 5.64 35.54 43.98
N ALA A 12 6.68 35.55 43.15
CA ALA A 12 7.02 36.69 42.29
C ALA A 12 6.28 36.56 40.95
N SER A 13 5.41 37.51 40.62
CA SER A 13 4.63 37.50 39.38
C SER A 13 5.44 38.08 38.20
N THR A 14 5.80 37.24 37.22
CA THR A 14 6.27 37.70 35.91
C THR A 14 5.10 38.29 35.12
N ALA A 15 5.00 39.63 35.08
CA ALA A 15 4.03 40.30 34.22
C ALA A 15 4.36 40.05 32.74
N THR A 16 3.34 39.84 31.90
CA THR A 16 3.53 39.62 30.47
C THR A 16 3.86 40.92 29.74
N LEU A 17 4.56 40.85 28.60
CA LEU A 17 4.94 42.03 27.81
C LEU A 17 3.73 42.93 27.47
N VAL A 18 2.57 42.32 27.17
CA VAL A 18 1.29 43.02 26.95
C VAL A 18 0.88 43.87 28.16
N GLU A 19 1.02 43.34 29.38
CA GLU A 19 0.60 44.02 30.62
C GLU A 19 1.55 45.16 31.02
N VAL A 20 2.79 45.11 30.52
CA VAL A 20 3.78 46.18 30.64
C VAL A 20 3.46 47.27 29.61
N VAL A 21 3.45 46.95 28.32
CA VAL A 21 3.20 47.91 27.22
C VAL A 21 1.85 48.60 27.36
N ARG A 22 0.79 47.90 27.81
CA ARG A 22 -0.55 48.49 28.05
C ARG A 22 -0.56 49.62 29.08
N LYS A 23 0.47 49.73 29.93
CA LYS A 23 0.59 50.78 30.97
C LYS A 23 1.45 51.96 30.54
N TYR A 24 2.10 51.91 29.39
CA TYR A 24 2.96 52.99 28.91
C TYR A 24 2.14 54.23 28.55
N ASN A 25 2.62 55.40 29.00
CA ASN A 25 2.24 56.68 28.43
C ASN A 25 2.89 56.88 27.04
N THR A 26 2.61 58.00 26.38
CA THR A 26 3.06 58.29 25.02
C THR A 26 4.59 58.29 24.89
N GLU A 27 5.32 58.90 25.83
CA GLU A 27 6.79 58.90 25.86
C GLU A 27 7.36 57.48 26.03
N GLN A 28 6.86 56.75 27.03
CA GLN A 28 7.29 55.37 27.32
C GLN A 28 7.01 54.41 26.15
N LEU A 29 5.94 54.67 25.38
CA LEU A 29 5.67 53.94 24.15
C LEU A 29 6.68 54.30 23.06
N ILE A 30 6.99 55.59 22.87
CA ILE A 30 7.96 56.04 21.85
C ILE A 30 9.35 55.49 22.15
N ASP A 31 9.81 55.54 23.40
CA ASP A 31 11.08 54.95 23.83
C ASP A 31 11.13 53.45 23.52
N PHE A 32 10.09 52.70 23.90
CA PHE A 32 9.97 51.27 23.59
C PHE A 32 9.94 50.97 22.09
N LEU A 33 9.30 51.82 21.27
CA LEU A 33 9.30 51.66 19.82
C LEU A 33 10.66 52.03 19.17
N ARG A 34 11.43 52.94 19.78
CA ARG A 34 12.82 53.24 19.38
C ARG A 34 13.79 52.11 19.73
N GLU A 35 13.59 51.42 20.86
CA GLU A 35 14.34 50.19 21.19
C GLU A 35 14.14 49.06 20.16
N ASN A 36 13.08 49.14 19.32
CA ASN A 36 12.75 48.19 18.26
C ASN A 36 12.81 48.84 16.85
N GLU A 37 13.60 49.92 16.67
CA GLU A 37 13.61 50.70 15.43
C GLU A 37 14.14 49.92 14.21
N GLU A 38 15.06 48.97 14.39
CA GLU A 38 15.62 48.15 13.30
C GLU A 38 14.55 47.30 12.59
N ASP A 39 13.62 46.70 13.34
CA ASP A 39 12.51 45.91 12.80
C ASP A 39 11.36 46.79 12.27
N LEU A 40 11.09 47.92 12.93
CA LEU A 40 9.96 48.79 12.61
C LEU A 40 10.24 49.82 11.51
N GLN A 41 11.51 50.13 11.23
CA GLN A 41 11.95 51.11 10.23
C GLN A 41 11.14 52.41 10.34
N LEU A 42 11.08 52.97 11.56
CA LEU A 42 10.45 54.26 11.82
C LEU A 42 11.47 55.39 11.63
N ASN A 43 11.06 56.61 11.93
CA ASN A 43 11.92 57.80 11.94
C ASN A 43 11.25 58.87 12.79
N ASP A 44 11.95 59.96 13.08
CA ASP A 44 11.44 61.01 13.99
C ASP A 44 10.08 61.59 13.57
N VAL A 45 9.81 61.73 12.26
CA VAL A 45 8.50 62.20 11.77
C VAL A 45 7.36 61.23 12.13
N HIS A 46 7.62 59.93 12.14
CA HIS A 46 6.63 58.95 12.61
C HIS A 46 6.41 59.05 14.12
N PHE A 47 7.46 59.27 14.90
CA PHE A 47 7.35 59.43 16.37
C PHE A 47 6.68 60.76 16.76
N GLU A 48 6.93 61.86 16.04
CA GLU A 48 6.22 63.13 16.20
C GLU A 48 4.70 62.97 15.98
N ILE A 49 4.28 62.13 15.03
CA ILE A 49 2.85 61.84 14.81
C ILE A 49 2.26 61.08 16.01
N LEU A 50 2.95 60.05 16.52
CA LEU A 50 2.48 59.30 17.72
C LEU A 50 2.40 60.21 18.95
N HIS A 51 3.36 61.11 19.13
CA HIS A 51 3.37 62.10 20.20
C HIS A 51 2.22 63.11 20.06
N LYS A 52 2.05 63.69 18.87
CA LYS A 52 1.04 64.74 18.60
C LYS A 52 -0.39 64.24 18.76
N GLU A 53 -0.66 63.00 18.38
CA GLU A 53 -1.98 62.36 18.56
C GLU A 53 -2.10 61.63 19.92
N GLU A 54 -1.19 61.93 20.87
CA GLU A 54 -1.17 61.47 22.27
C GLU A 54 -1.31 59.95 22.47
N ILE A 55 -0.82 59.13 21.53
CA ILE A 55 -1.09 57.68 21.49
C ILE A 55 -0.38 56.97 22.65
N THR A 56 -1.15 56.47 23.63
CA THR A 56 -0.59 55.69 24.74
C THR A 56 -0.35 54.24 24.34
N GLY A 57 0.41 53.48 25.15
CA GLY A 57 0.61 52.05 24.92
C GLY A 57 -0.68 51.22 24.95
N ARG A 58 -1.74 51.69 25.63
CA ARG A 58 -3.08 51.08 25.53
C ARG A 58 -3.73 51.34 24.18
N ASP A 59 -3.55 52.53 23.63
CA ASP A 59 -4.18 52.93 22.37
C ASP A 59 -3.47 52.25 21.21
N PHE A 60 -2.13 52.36 21.15
CA PHE A 60 -1.28 51.65 20.18
C PHE A 60 -1.60 50.16 20.08
N LEU A 61 -1.76 49.46 21.22
CA LEU A 61 -2.11 48.05 21.22
C LEU A 61 -3.47 47.79 20.55
N ASN A 62 -4.42 48.72 20.63
CA ASN A 62 -5.79 48.57 20.11
C ASN A 62 -6.02 49.24 18.74
N SER A 63 -5.12 50.11 18.29
CA SER A 63 -5.14 50.74 16.97
C SER A 63 -4.98 49.74 15.85
N THR A 64 -5.73 49.96 14.78
CA THR A 64 -5.61 49.27 13.50
C THR A 64 -4.67 50.02 12.55
N LYS A 65 -4.31 49.38 11.44
CA LYS A 65 -3.59 50.04 10.35
C LYS A 65 -4.34 51.29 9.84
N GLN A 66 -5.67 51.29 9.85
CA GLN A 66 -6.45 52.42 9.33
C GLN A 66 -6.40 53.59 10.31
N ASP A 67 -6.54 53.35 11.61
CA ASP A 67 -6.45 54.40 12.63
C ASP A 67 -5.09 55.12 12.58
N PHE A 68 -4.00 54.38 12.39
CA PHE A 68 -2.68 54.98 12.16
C PHE A 68 -2.59 55.80 10.86
N ILE A 69 -3.29 55.41 9.79
CA ILE A 69 -3.36 56.18 8.53
C ILE A 69 -4.17 57.47 8.72
N ASP A 70 -5.30 57.38 9.42
CA ASP A 70 -6.18 58.51 9.69
C ASP A 70 -5.50 59.54 10.61
N ASN A 71 -4.63 59.08 11.52
CA ASN A 71 -3.71 59.88 12.32
C ASN A 71 -2.52 60.46 11.53
N GLY A 72 -2.43 60.21 10.21
CA GLY A 72 -1.45 60.84 9.31
C GLY A 72 -0.22 60.00 8.95
N LEU A 73 -0.10 58.75 9.42
CA LEU A 73 1.02 57.88 9.02
C LEU A 73 0.81 57.33 7.60
N LYS A 74 1.90 57.21 6.84
CA LYS A 74 1.86 56.51 5.55
C LYS A 74 1.56 55.03 5.75
N GLY A 75 0.87 54.42 4.80
CA GLY A 75 0.37 53.04 4.89
C GLY A 75 1.42 51.93 5.05
N GLY A 76 2.71 52.24 4.92
CA GLY A 76 3.83 51.35 5.27
C GLY A 76 4.10 51.33 6.78
N PRO A 77 4.59 52.44 7.38
CA PRO A 77 4.73 52.60 8.83
C PRO A 77 3.46 52.19 9.62
N ALA A 78 2.28 52.62 9.17
CA ALA A 78 1.00 52.26 9.78
C ALA A 78 0.72 50.74 9.77
N LYS A 79 1.21 50.01 8.77
CA LYS A 79 1.12 48.54 8.74
C LYS A 79 2.07 47.92 9.77
N ARG A 80 3.33 48.37 9.83
CA ARG A 80 4.34 47.82 10.75
C ARG A 80 3.95 48.01 12.22
N LEU A 81 3.49 49.21 12.58
CA LEU A 81 2.96 49.48 13.93
C LEU A 81 1.76 48.57 14.29
N ALA A 82 0.81 48.43 13.36
CA ALA A 82 -0.38 47.59 13.59
C ALA A 82 -0.08 46.08 13.62
N ASP A 83 0.96 45.61 12.94
CA ASP A 83 1.38 44.21 12.98
C ASP A 83 2.22 43.92 14.25
N PHE A 84 3.12 44.84 14.65
CA PHE A 84 3.87 44.76 15.91
C PHE A 84 2.97 44.81 17.15
N ALA A 85 1.90 45.63 17.13
CA ALA A 85 0.88 45.65 18.18
C ALA A 85 0.18 44.29 18.38
N LYS A 86 0.04 43.48 17.31
CA LYS A 86 -0.55 42.14 17.36
C LYS A 86 0.45 41.08 17.84
N GLU A 87 1.70 41.20 17.41
CA GLU A 87 2.81 40.37 17.86
C GLU A 87 2.97 40.48 19.38
N ILE A 88 3.02 41.70 19.91
CA ILE A 88 3.04 41.94 21.36
C ILE A 88 1.81 41.30 22.02
N LYS A 89 0.62 41.43 21.43
CA LYS A 89 -0.64 40.83 21.93
C LYS A 89 -0.68 39.30 21.94
N GLY A 90 0.29 38.59 21.34
CA GLY A 90 0.25 37.13 21.24
C GLY A 90 -0.86 36.59 20.34
N ASP A 91 -1.19 37.36 19.29
CA ASP A 91 -1.99 37.00 18.11
C ASP A 91 -3.23 36.09 18.30
N GLN A 92 -4.20 36.55 19.12
CA GLN A 92 -5.60 36.15 18.92
C GLN A 92 -6.22 36.96 17.76
N LEU A 93 -6.01 36.50 16.53
CA LEU A 93 -6.66 37.06 15.34
C LEU A 93 -8.14 36.65 15.26
N ALA A 94 -9.03 37.59 15.59
CA ALA A 94 -10.41 37.62 15.13
C ALA A 94 -10.62 38.84 14.22
N GLY A 95 -10.84 38.64 12.91
CA GLY A 95 -11.10 39.79 12.00
C GLY A 95 -11.04 39.45 10.50
N ARG A 96 -10.19 38.51 10.10
CA ARG A 96 -10.59 37.53 9.07
C ARG A 96 -11.19 36.33 9.81
N PRO A 97 -11.96 35.44 9.16
CA PRO A 97 -12.10 34.11 9.70
C PRO A 97 -10.71 33.48 9.67
N ALA A 98 -10.00 33.55 10.80
CA ALA A 98 -9.03 32.53 11.13
C ALA A 98 -9.83 31.23 11.06
N LYS A 99 -9.61 30.46 9.99
CA LYS A 99 -10.07 29.09 9.94
C LYS A 99 -9.59 28.48 11.24
N LYS A 100 -10.52 28.04 12.11
CA LYS A 100 -10.16 27.24 13.30
C LYS A 100 -9.16 26.22 12.81
N GLN A 101 -7.90 26.31 13.25
CA GLN A 101 -6.82 25.48 12.70
C GLN A 101 -7.31 24.05 12.78
N LYS A 102 -7.62 23.46 11.62
CA LYS A 102 -8.55 22.34 11.59
C LYS A 102 -7.85 21.19 12.29
N LEU A 103 -8.43 20.72 13.40
CA LEU A 103 -7.78 19.76 14.28
C LEU A 103 -7.78 18.39 13.59
N GLY A 104 -6.81 18.21 12.71
CA GLY A 104 -6.57 16.96 12.00
C GLY A 104 -6.04 15.88 12.93
N ASN A 105 -5.80 14.71 12.35
CA ASN A 105 -5.20 13.59 13.02
C ASN A 105 -3.75 13.95 13.45
N PRO A 106 -3.44 14.04 14.76
CA PRO A 106 -2.12 14.46 15.24
C PRO A 106 -1.01 13.47 14.91
N LEU A 107 -1.35 12.24 14.48
CA LEU A 107 -0.36 11.25 14.07
C LEU A 107 0.43 11.65 12.81
N PHE A 108 -0.06 12.62 12.02
CA PHE A 108 0.71 13.17 10.89
C PHE A 108 1.87 14.07 11.36
N THR A 109 1.79 14.70 12.54
CA THR A 109 2.93 15.39 13.16
C THR A 109 4.06 14.43 13.47
N ASN A 110 3.74 13.20 13.90
CA ASN A 110 4.74 12.15 14.14
C ASN A 110 5.45 11.69 12.84
N ILE A 111 4.80 11.82 11.67
CA ILE A 111 5.47 11.60 10.36
C ILE A 111 6.51 12.69 10.10
N LEU A 112 6.16 13.96 10.38
CA LEU A 112 7.08 15.09 10.25
C LEU A 112 8.28 14.97 11.21
N GLU A 113 8.06 14.53 12.46
CA GLU A 113 9.15 14.24 13.42
C GLU A 113 10.12 13.17 12.88
N VAL A 114 9.62 12.12 12.22
CA VAL A 114 10.45 11.10 11.55
C VAL A 114 11.28 11.72 10.42
N VAL A 115 10.65 12.48 9.52
CA VAL A 115 11.33 13.13 8.39
C VAL A 115 12.43 14.08 8.88
N LEU A 116 12.14 14.91 9.88
CA LEU A 116 13.10 15.83 10.47
C LEU A 116 14.28 15.12 11.12
N ASN A 117 14.07 13.94 11.71
CA ASN A 117 15.17 13.14 12.25
C ASN A 117 16.01 12.49 11.14
N LEU A 118 15.38 11.92 10.11
CA LEU A 118 16.08 11.31 8.98
C LEU A 118 16.93 12.34 8.22
N ARG A 119 16.41 13.56 8.00
CA ARG A 119 17.16 14.70 7.43
C ARG A 119 18.42 15.05 8.24
N LYS A 120 18.39 14.91 9.58
CA LYS A 120 19.56 15.16 10.45
C LYS A 120 20.60 14.04 10.44
N THR A 121 20.23 12.83 10.02
CA THR A 121 21.15 11.68 9.95
C THR A 121 21.76 11.46 8.56
N LEU A 122 21.41 12.30 7.58
CA LEU A 122 22.04 12.34 6.26
C LEU A 122 23.41 13.06 6.36
N PRO A 123 24.49 12.52 5.77
CA PRO A 123 25.81 13.17 5.81
C PRO A 123 25.82 14.55 5.12
N GLU A 124 26.52 15.52 5.72
CA GLU A 124 26.68 16.88 5.18
C GLU A 124 27.30 16.90 3.77
N SER A 125 28.07 15.87 3.40
CA SER A 125 28.71 15.73 2.08
C SER A 125 27.76 15.65 0.87
N LEU A 126 26.45 15.50 1.10
CA LEU A 126 25.42 15.53 0.06
C LEU A 126 24.69 16.89 -0.06
N GLN A 127 24.92 17.84 0.85
CA GLN A 127 24.24 19.14 0.83
C GLN A 127 24.88 20.15 -0.16
N ASP A 128 26.18 20.03 -0.43
CA ASP A 128 26.94 21.02 -1.24
C ASP A 128 27.14 20.66 -2.73
N ASN A 129 26.71 19.49 -3.20
CA ASN A 129 27.07 18.99 -4.56
C ASN A 129 25.94 19.04 -5.62
N ILE A 130 24.87 19.81 -5.40
CA ILE A 130 23.73 19.86 -6.34
C ILE A 130 24.00 20.72 -7.60
N GLU A 131 25.03 21.57 -7.62
CA GLU A 131 25.33 22.44 -8.79
C GLU A 131 26.45 21.94 -9.74
N ARG A 132 27.11 20.80 -9.46
CA ARG A 132 28.15 20.27 -10.36
C ARG A 132 28.17 18.73 -10.38
N MET A 133 27.58 18.13 -11.41
CA MET A 133 28.20 17.08 -12.25
C MET A 133 27.25 16.64 -13.37
N SER A 134 27.83 16.21 -14.49
CA SER A 134 27.13 15.93 -15.76
C SER A 134 26.76 14.44 -15.92
N GLU A 135 25.49 14.20 -16.25
CA GLU A 135 24.77 13.08 -16.92
C GLU A 135 25.29 11.62 -17.01
N GLU A 136 26.49 11.23 -16.57
CA GLU A 136 27.05 9.88 -16.84
C GLU A 136 27.41 9.03 -15.59
N GLN A 137 26.98 9.40 -14.37
CA GLN A 137 27.32 8.67 -13.12
C GLN A 137 26.13 8.39 -12.17
N GLU A 138 24.90 8.24 -12.67
CA GLU A 138 23.69 8.01 -11.83
C GLU A 138 23.58 6.61 -11.16
N ILE A 139 24.53 5.69 -11.34
CA ILE A 139 24.36 4.26 -10.96
C ILE A 139 25.11 3.83 -9.67
N GLU A 140 26.10 4.59 -9.18
CA GLU A 140 27.00 4.13 -8.08
C GLU A 140 26.92 4.94 -6.76
N GLN A 141 25.79 5.60 -6.44
CA GLN A 141 25.65 6.41 -5.19
C GLN A 141 24.55 5.98 -4.20
N GLU A 142 23.95 4.79 -4.29
CA GLU A 142 22.85 4.38 -3.39
C GLU A 142 23.23 3.79 -2.01
N GLU A 143 24.51 3.65 -1.65
CA GLU A 143 24.92 2.96 -0.41
C GLU A 143 24.96 3.81 0.89
N LEU A 144 24.71 5.13 0.86
CA LEU A 144 25.00 6.01 2.02
C LEU A 144 23.81 6.84 2.57
N THR A 145 22.56 6.39 2.41
CA THR A 145 21.40 6.98 3.12
C THR A 145 20.89 6.09 4.26
N SER A 146 20.61 6.69 5.42
CA SER A 146 20.11 6.00 6.63
C SER A 146 18.69 5.41 6.49
N ILE A 147 18.09 5.53 5.31
CA ILE A 147 16.73 5.08 4.98
C ILE A 147 16.76 3.67 4.36
N ASN A 148 17.95 3.11 4.08
CA ASN A 148 18.07 1.81 3.42
C ASN A 148 17.73 0.59 4.32
N THR A 149 17.49 0.80 5.63
CA THR A 149 16.95 -0.23 6.51
C THR A 149 15.51 -0.62 6.14
N ASN A 150 15.14 -1.90 6.29
CA ASN A 150 13.76 -2.39 6.11
C ASN A 150 12.75 -1.82 7.15
N LEU A 151 13.15 -0.84 7.96
CA LEU A 151 12.38 -0.25 9.06
C LEU A 151 12.59 1.26 9.06
N ILE A 152 11.49 2.01 9.20
CA ILE A 152 11.48 3.43 9.50
C ILE A 152 10.80 3.59 10.86
N GLN A 153 11.48 4.18 11.84
CA GLN A 153 11.01 4.24 13.23
C GLN A 153 10.92 5.66 13.78
N HIS A 154 9.94 5.88 14.66
CA HIS A 154 9.81 7.12 15.41
C HIS A 154 10.78 7.14 16.60
N VAL A 155 11.63 8.18 16.69
CA VAL A 155 12.65 8.32 17.77
C VAL A 155 12.03 8.21 19.16
N GLY A 156 11.01 9.02 19.45
CA GLY A 156 10.25 8.96 20.71
C GLY A 156 9.24 7.81 20.83
N ARG A 157 9.33 6.77 19.99
CA ARG A 157 8.37 5.64 19.90
C ARG A 157 6.88 6.05 19.81
N LYS A 158 6.57 7.21 19.23
CA LYS A 158 5.19 7.66 18.99
C LYS A 158 4.57 6.90 17.80
N PRO A 159 3.27 6.60 17.82
CA PRO A 159 2.61 5.91 16.71
C PRO A 159 2.55 6.78 15.44
N LEU A 160 2.78 6.17 14.28
CA LEU A 160 2.74 6.80 12.97
C LEU A 160 1.31 6.82 12.41
N ALA A 161 0.98 7.83 11.59
CA ALA A 161 -0.28 7.90 10.87
C ALA A 161 -0.50 6.63 10.00
N VAL A 162 -1.77 6.26 9.79
CA VAL A 162 -2.21 5.00 9.12
C VAL A 162 -1.83 3.73 9.89
N ILE A 163 -0.55 3.51 10.19
CA ILE A 163 -0.02 2.26 10.76
C ILE A 163 -0.47 2.08 12.22
N LYS A 164 -0.50 3.17 12.99
CA LYS A 164 -0.76 3.22 14.45
C LYS A 164 0.28 2.50 15.33
N GLU A 165 1.39 2.07 14.74
CA GLU A 165 2.59 1.60 15.44
C GLU A 165 3.71 2.62 15.25
N HIS A 166 4.76 2.53 16.07
CA HIS A 166 5.90 3.44 16.04
C HIS A 166 6.99 3.07 15.01
N VAL A 167 6.78 1.98 14.28
CA VAL A 167 7.68 1.46 13.24
C VAL A 167 6.86 1.14 11.99
N LEU A 168 7.39 1.55 10.84
CA LEU A 168 6.92 1.18 9.50
C LEU A 168 7.90 0.17 8.90
N TYR A 169 7.41 -1.03 8.58
CA TYR A 169 8.16 -2.01 7.80
C TYR A 169 8.18 -1.60 6.32
N VAL A 170 9.37 -1.58 5.71
CA VAL A 170 9.60 -1.22 4.31
C VAL A 170 9.80 -2.49 3.49
N ARG A 171 8.86 -2.77 2.59
CA ARG A 171 8.89 -3.90 1.66
C ARG A 171 9.82 -3.62 0.47
N GLU A 172 10.27 -4.68 -0.20
CA GLU A 172 10.89 -4.59 -1.53
C GLU A 172 9.94 -3.90 -2.52
N SER A 173 8.68 -4.34 -2.58
CA SER A 173 7.65 -3.72 -3.42
C SER A 173 7.36 -2.25 -3.09
N TYR A 174 7.78 -1.74 -1.93
CA TYR A 174 7.68 -0.30 -1.64
C TYR A 174 8.84 0.47 -2.27
N ARG A 175 10.05 -0.10 -2.28
CA ARG A 175 11.20 0.45 -2.99
C ARG A 175 10.92 0.50 -4.49
N ASP A 176 10.53 -0.62 -5.09
CA ASP A 176 10.24 -0.73 -6.53
C ASP A 176 9.19 0.30 -6.98
N LEU A 177 8.03 0.32 -6.31
CA LEU A 177 6.96 1.26 -6.62
C LEU A 177 7.36 2.70 -6.38
N TYR A 178 8.26 3.00 -5.42
CA TYR A 178 8.81 4.35 -5.25
C TYR A 178 9.61 4.77 -6.49
N HIS A 179 10.59 3.98 -6.94
CA HIS A 179 11.41 4.31 -8.11
C HIS A 179 10.56 4.47 -9.39
N ILE A 180 9.53 3.62 -9.56
CA ILE A 180 8.57 3.72 -10.65
C ILE A 180 7.76 5.02 -10.58
N VAL A 181 7.22 5.36 -9.40
CA VAL A 181 6.34 6.53 -9.19
C VAL A 181 7.11 7.85 -9.24
N THR A 182 8.38 7.90 -8.82
CA THR A 182 9.23 9.11 -8.89
C THR A 182 9.90 9.32 -10.25
N ASN A 183 9.72 8.44 -11.23
CA ASN A 183 10.29 8.61 -12.56
C ASN A 183 9.66 9.82 -13.29
N LYS A 184 10.46 10.89 -13.49
CA LYS A 184 10.04 12.15 -14.11
C LYS A 184 9.51 12.00 -15.54
N ASN A 185 9.86 10.93 -16.25
CA ASN A 185 9.47 10.67 -17.64
C ASN A 185 8.11 9.98 -17.80
N CYS A 186 7.39 9.69 -16.71
CA CYS A 186 6.08 9.01 -16.74
C CYS A 186 4.91 9.99 -16.47
N ASP A 187 3.71 9.68 -17.02
CA ASP A 187 2.45 10.42 -16.75
C ASP A 187 2.29 10.66 -15.24
N PRO A 188 1.91 11.89 -14.82
CA PRO A 188 1.94 12.29 -13.42
C PRO A 188 0.89 11.63 -12.53
N ARG A 189 -0.02 10.81 -13.08
CA ARG A 189 -1.07 10.13 -12.30
C ARG A 189 -0.78 8.65 -12.19
N PHE A 190 -0.91 8.10 -10.98
CA PHE A 190 -0.61 6.71 -10.64
C PHE A 190 -1.75 6.09 -9.82
N LEU A 191 -2.09 4.83 -10.09
CA LEU A 191 -3.03 4.05 -9.28
C LEU A 191 -2.32 2.82 -8.73
N ILE A 192 -2.39 2.64 -7.40
CA ILE A 192 -1.89 1.49 -6.66
C ILE A 192 -3.07 0.63 -6.19
N SER A 193 -3.35 -0.48 -6.87
CA SER A 193 -4.29 -1.53 -6.50
C SER A 193 -3.62 -2.66 -5.70
N GLY A 194 -4.29 -3.78 -5.51
CA GLY A 194 -3.89 -4.89 -4.64
C GLY A 194 -4.95 -5.20 -3.57
N THR A 195 -4.83 -6.37 -2.92
CA THR A 195 -5.78 -6.88 -1.92
C THR A 195 -6.09 -5.88 -0.78
N SER A 196 -7.30 -5.94 -0.22
CA SER A 196 -7.68 -5.11 0.93
C SER A 196 -6.84 -5.46 2.16
N GLY A 197 -6.17 -4.47 2.77
CA GLY A 197 -5.30 -4.69 3.93
C GLY A 197 -3.85 -5.08 3.61
N VAL A 198 -3.45 -5.13 2.33
CA VAL A 198 -2.07 -5.48 1.91
C VAL A 198 -1.00 -4.39 2.16
N GLY A 199 -1.40 -3.22 2.67
CA GLY A 199 -0.47 -2.14 3.05
C GLY A 199 -0.32 -0.99 2.03
N LYS A 200 -1.25 -0.84 1.07
CA LYS A 200 -1.24 0.27 0.09
C LYS A 200 -1.18 1.66 0.75
N SER A 201 -1.95 1.85 1.81
CA SER A 201 -1.94 3.07 2.63
C SER A 201 -0.58 3.29 3.33
N CYS A 202 0.10 2.21 3.74
CA CYS A 202 1.45 2.29 4.32
C CYS A 202 2.50 2.65 3.28
N PHE A 203 2.35 2.21 2.02
CA PHE A 203 3.19 2.67 0.90
C PHE A 203 3.03 4.17 0.65
N LEU A 204 1.82 4.74 0.74
CA LEU A 204 1.65 6.19 0.63
C LEU A 204 2.37 6.96 1.76
N ILE A 205 2.41 6.41 2.98
CA ILE A 205 3.21 6.99 4.09
C ILE A 205 4.71 6.84 3.83
N TYR A 206 5.17 5.69 3.30
CA TYR A 206 6.56 5.50 2.89
C TYR A 206 6.98 6.49 1.79
N LEU A 207 6.16 6.66 0.76
CA LEU A 207 6.35 7.62 -0.32
C LEU A 207 6.39 9.06 0.21
N LEU A 208 5.45 9.44 1.08
CA LEU A 208 5.45 10.74 1.77
C LEU A 208 6.77 10.99 2.50
N ILE A 209 7.26 10.03 3.29
CA ILE A 209 8.53 10.16 4.02
C ILE A 209 9.71 10.28 3.06
N ARG A 210 9.78 9.44 2.02
CA ARG A 210 10.87 9.46 1.02
C ARG A 210 10.92 10.77 0.24
N LEU A 211 9.78 11.27 -0.24
CA LEU A 211 9.69 12.54 -0.96
C LEU A 211 10.19 13.69 -0.08
N LEU A 212 9.71 13.79 1.16
CA LEU A 212 10.15 14.83 2.09
C LEU A 212 11.62 14.66 2.54
N CYS A 213 12.20 13.45 2.51
CA CYS A 213 13.63 13.27 2.82
C CYS A 213 14.53 13.64 1.62
N ASN A 214 14.11 13.33 0.40
CA ASN A 214 14.96 13.43 -0.80
C ASN A 214 14.84 14.77 -1.53
N GLU A 215 13.75 15.50 -1.36
CA GLU A 215 13.55 16.84 -1.94
C GLU A 215 13.39 17.86 -0.80
N THR A 216 14.28 18.87 -0.74
CA THR A 216 14.24 19.92 0.31
C THR A 216 12.94 20.72 0.24
N ASP A 217 12.53 21.05 -0.98
CA ASP A 217 11.46 21.99 -1.34
C ASP A 217 10.15 21.27 -1.73
N ALA A 218 10.06 19.95 -1.53
CA ALA A 218 8.87 19.19 -1.86
C ALA A 218 7.64 19.69 -1.10
N THR A 219 6.59 20.04 -1.86
CA THR A 219 5.24 20.22 -1.33
C THR A 219 4.46 18.93 -1.54
N VAL A 220 4.03 18.28 -0.45
CA VAL A 220 3.29 17.01 -0.51
C VAL A 220 1.97 17.15 0.23
N ILE A 221 0.85 16.90 -0.45
CA ILE A 221 -0.49 16.94 0.12
C ILE A 221 -1.00 15.51 0.25
N PHE A 222 -1.42 15.12 1.45
CA PHE A 222 -1.97 13.80 1.74
C PHE A 222 -3.48 13.88 2.05
N GLN A 223 -4.29 13.11 1.32
CA GLN A 223 -5.72 12.89 1.58
C GLN A 223 -5.93 11.49 2.19
N PRO A 224 -6.37 11.37 3.46
CA PRO A 224 -6.63 10.06 4.08
C PRO A 224 -7.98 9.46 3.66
N VAL A 225 -8.14 8.14 3.85
CA VAL A 225 -9.37 7.39 3.54
C VAL A 225 -10.60 8.02 4.20
N GLY A 226 -11.52 8.54 3.39
CA GLY A 226 -12.79 9.09 3.86
C GLY A 226 -12.67 10.37 4.71
N GLY A 227 -11.51 11.03 4.70
CA GLY A 227 -11.33 12.32 5.37
C GLY A 227 -11.61 13.48 4.43
N SER A 228 -12.34 14.49 4.94
CA SER A 228 -12.51 15.80 4.28
C SER A 228 -11.32 16.74 4.51
N LEU A 229 -10.38 16.37 5.39
CA LEU A 229 -9.19 17.16 5.70
C LEU A 229 -7.97 16.63 4.96
N LEU A 230 -7.25 17.55 4.33
CA LEU A 230 -5.97 17.35 3.68
C LEU A 230 -4.83 17.78 4.60
N TYR A 231 -3.67 17.15 4.44
CA TYR A 231 -2.46 17.38 5.22
C TYR A 231 -1.36 17.83 4.26
N CYS A 232 -1.06 19.12 4.24
CA CYS A 232 -0.03 19.71 3.40
C CYS A 232 1.29 19.79 4.16
N PHE A 233 2.30 19.09 3.66
CA PHE A 233 3.67 19.13 4.14
C PHE A 233 4.48 20.03 3.20
N LYS A 234 5.03 21.11 3.74
CA LYS A 234 5.81 22.11 2.99
C LYS A 234 6.80 22.82 3.91
N ASP A 235 8.01 23.10 3.46
CA ASP A 235 9.04 23.87 4.18
C ASP A 235 9.27 23.36 5.62
N SER A 236 9.31 22.03 5.81
CA SER A 236 9.39 21.35 7.12
C SER A 236 8.24 21.62 8.10
N ASN A 237 7.11 22.13 7.62
CA ASN A 237 5.89 22.41 8.38
C ASN A 237 4.73 21.50 7.92
N LEU A 238 3.71 21.38 8.78
CA LEU A 238 2.48 20.64 8.51
C LEU A 238 1.26 21.56 8.66
N PHE A 239 0.49 21.70 7.59
CA PHE A 239 -0.76 22.47 7.54
C PHE A 239 -1.94 21.52 7.32
N VAL A 240 -3.10 21.84 7.93
CA VAL A 240 -4.33 21.05 7.81
C VAL A 240 -5.47 21.93 7.31
N GLY A 241 -6.13 21.51 6.23
CA GLY A 241 -7.15 22.29 5.51
C GLY A 241 -8.17 21.41 4.79
N ASP A 242 -9.15 22.01 4.11
CA ASP A 242 -9.94 21.36 3.05
C ASP A 242 -9.25 21.49 1.66
N PHE A 243 -9.94 21.07 0.61
CA PHE A 243 -9.43 21.10 -0.77
C PHE A 243 -9.25 22.53 -1.27
N GLU A 244 -10.24 23.39 -1.00
CA GLU A 244 -10.27 24.77 -1.43
C GLU A 244 -9.08 25.57 -0.88
N GLU A 245 -8.64 25.29 0.35
CA GLU A 245 -7.47 25.96 0.94
C GLU A 245 -6.15 25.63 0.25
N PHE A 246 -6.03 24.42 -0.31
CA PHE A 246 -4.79 23.96 -0.95
C PHE A 246 -4.91 23.91 -2.47
N SER A 247 -5.98 24.47 -3.04
CA SER A 247 -6.23 24.54 -4.48
C SER A 247 -5.03 25.11 -5.25
N GLU A 248 -4.42 26.21 -4.80
CA GLU A 248 -3.21 26.80 -5.40
C GLU A 248 -2.03 25.81 -5.45
N HIS A 249 -1.87 24.96 -4.43
CA HIS A 249 -0.84 23.92 -4.41
C HIS A 249 -1.23 22.73 -5.29
N LEU A 250 -2.51 22.33 -5.31
CA LEU A 250 -2.99 21.18 -6.09
C LEU A 250 -2.98 21.46 -7.61
N TYR A 251 -3.10 22.72 -8.02
CA TYR A 251 -2.92 23.14 -9.43
C TYR A 251 -1.45 23.44 -9.82
N ASN A 252 -0.48 23.10 -8.96
CA ASN A 252 0.95 23.20 -9.26
C ASN A 252 1.55 21.81 -9.59
N SER A 253 2.17 21.67 -10.76
CA SER A 253 2.76 20.40 -11.24
C SER A 253 3.99 19.93 -10.44
N LYS A 254 4.61 20.80 -9.62
CA LYS A 254 5.68 20.42 -8.67
C LYS A 254 5.14 19.83 -7.37
N THR A 255 3.85 19.95 -7.09
CA THR A 255 3.22 19.39 -5.89
C THR A 255 2.96 17.90 -6.08
N TRP A 256 3.17 17.13 -5.02
CA TRP A 256 2.73 15.74 -4.93
C TRP A 256 1.38 15.64 -4.23
N TYR A 257 0.44 14.88 -4.78
CA TYR A 257 -0.88 14.64 -4.20
C TYR A 257 -1.09 13.14 -3.94
N LEU A 258 -1.12 12.75 -2.67
CA LEU A 258 -1.20 11.36 -2.22
C LEU A 258 -2.61 11.08 -1.70
N VAL A 259 -3.37 10.26 -2.43
CA VAL A 259 -4.80 10.01 -2.17
C VAL A 259 -4.99 8.58 -1.66
N ASP A 260 -5.27 8.42 -0.37
CA ASP A 260 -5.48 7.11 0.24
C ASP A 260 -6.96 6.71 0.19
N GLY A 261 -7.30 5.70 -0.60
CA GLY A 261 -8.59 5.01 -0.60
C GLY A 261 -9.82 5.88 -0.90
N SER A 262 -9.62 7.09 -1.41
CA SER A 262 -10.62 8.11 -1.71
C SER A 262 -10.68 8.37 -3.22
N VAL A 263 -11.63 9.20 -3.65
CA VAL A 263 -11.73 9.63 -5.04
C VAL A 263 -10.83 10.84 -5.23
N PRO A 264 -9.87 10.82 -6.17
CA PRO A 264 -9.07 12.00 -6.48
C PRO A 264 -9.94 13.04 -7.19
N GLU A 265 -9.70 14.31 -6.89
CA GLU A 265 -10.21 15.42 -7.71
C GLU A 265 -9.28 15.66 -8.91
N ASP A 266 -9.78 16.29 -9.97
CA ASP A 266 -9.01 16.53 -11.20
C ASP A 266 -8.07 17.73 -11.03
N VAL A 267 -6.77 17.43 -10.85
CA VAL A 267 -5.73 18.38 -10.45
C VAL A 267 -4.45 18.19 -11.27
N VAL A 268 -3.61 19.23 -11.30
CA VAL A 268 -2.34 19.24 -12.07
C VAL A 268 -1.16 18.64 -11.28
N ALA A 269 -1.27 18.59 -9.95
CA ALA A 269 -0.30 17.95 -9.06
C ALA A 269 -0.03 16.48 -9.43
N ARG A 270 1.20 16.02 -9.20
CA ARG A 270 1.61 14.63 -9.44
C ARG A 270 0.90 13.71 -8.45
N THR A 271 -0.07 12.95 -8.94
CA THR A 271 -1.11 12.32 -8.12
C THR A 271 -0.91 10.81 -8.01
N VAL A 272 -0.90 10.28 -6.78
CA VAL A 272 -0.72 8.85 -6.49
C VAL A 272 -1.87 8.36 -5.63
N VAL A 273 -2.69 7.48 -6.17
CA VAL A 273 -3.96 7.04 -5.59
C VAL A 273 -3.88 5.59 -5.11
N SER A 274 -4.22 5.30 -3.86
CA SER A 274 -4.44 3.91 -3.41
C SER A 274 -5.89 3.50 -3.69
N ALA A 275 -6.08 2.33 -4.32
CA ALA A 275 -7.41 1.81 -4.63
C ALA A 275 -8.12 1.30 -3.36
N SER A 276 -9.42 1.61 -3.22
CA SER A 276 -10.29 1.08 -2.18
C SER A 276 -11.52 0.44 -2.83
N SER A 277 -12.02 -0.65 -2.25
CA SER A 277 -13.30 -1.26 -2.66
C SER A 277 -14.46 -0.28 -2.64
N LYS A 278 -14.37 0.78 -1.84
CA LYS A 278 -15.34 1.88 -1.78
C LYS A 278 -15.15 2.92 -2.87
N SER A 279 -13.91 3.29 -3.21
CA SER A 279 -13.65 4.28 -4.27
C SER A 279 -13.90 3.73 -5.67
N ILE A 280 -13.66 2.43 -5.90
CA ILE A 280 -13.93 1.75 -7.18
C ILE A 280 -15.43 1.79 -7.56
N LYS A 281 -16.34 1.99 -6.60
CA LYS A 281 -17.80 2.17 -6.85
C LYS A 281 -18.16 3.57 -7.37
N ASP A 282 -17.31 4.59 -7.19
CA ASP A 282 -17.62 5.97 -7.55
C ASP A 282 -17.44 6.20 -9.07
N ARG A 283 -18.42 6.84 -9.70
CA ARG A 283 -18.40 7.15 -11.13
C ARG A 283 -17.22 8.06 -11.54
N ARG A 284 -16.87 9.04 -10.71
CA ARG A 284 -15.74 9.95 -10.96
C ARG A 284 -14.41 9.20 -10.86
N PHE A 285 -14.29 8.24 -9.94
CA PHE A 285 -13.13 7.34 -9.88
C PHE A 285 -13.05 6.46 -11.14
N GLN A 286 -14.19 5.92 -11.59
CA GLN A 286 -14.28 5.18 -12.85
C GLN A 286 -13.91 6.04 -14.07
N GLU A 287 -14.25 7.33 -14.08
CA GLU A 287 -13.87 8.28 -15.13
C GLU A 287 -12.36 8.64 -15.05
N PHE A 288 -11.80 8.82 -13.85
CA PHE A 288 -10.37 9.01 -13.62
C PHE A 288 -9.52 7.82 -14.14
N ILE A 289 -9.92 6.58 -13.86
CA ILE A 289 -9.14 5.40 -14.27
C ILE A 289 -9.26 5.03 -15.75
N LYS A 290 -10.24 5.56 -16.50
CA LYS A 290 -10.42 5.25 -17.94
C LYS A 290 -9.21 5.65 -18.78
N ASN A 291 -8.65 6.82 -18.51
CA ASN A 291 -7.53 7.40 -19.26
C ASN A 291 -6.17 7.20 -18.55
N LEU A 292 -6.13 6.38 -17.49
CA LEU A 292 -4.95 6.21 -16.66
C LEU A 292 -4.05 5.07 -17.18
N VAL A 293 -2.83 5.42 -17.57
CA VAL A 293 -1.81 4.50 -18.10
C VAL A 293 -1.03 3.79 -16.99
N ASN A 294 -0.73 4.50 -15.89
CA ASN A 294 0.09 3.99 -14.79
C ASN A 294 -0.77 3.33 -13.70
N LYS A 295 -1.15 2.08 -13.95
CA LYS A 295 -1.83 1.20 -12.98
C LYS A 295 -0.85 0.15 -12.49
N PHE A 296 -0.76 -0.02 -11.17
CA PHE A 296 0.11 -0.98 -10.52
C PHE A 296 -0.61 -1.72 -9.39
N CYS A 297 -0.36 -3.00 -9.20
CA CYS A 297 -0.96 -3.88 -8.20
C CYS A 297 0.08 -4.31 -7.17
N MET A 298 -0.21 -4.14 -5.88
CA MET A 298 0.69 -4.52 -4.79
C MET A 298 0.49 -6.00 -4.39
N PRO A 299 1.56 -6.81 -4.30
CA PRO A 299 1.46 -8.23 -3.98
C PRO A 299 1.06 -8.45 -2.51
N PRO A 300 0.36 -9.56 -2.19
CA PRO A 300 0.34 -10.14 -0.84
C PRO A 300 1.74 -10.32 -0.26
N TRP A 301 1.82 -10.49 1.05
CA TRP A 301 3.08 -10.60 1.78
C TRP A 301 3.58 -12.03 1.81
N SER A 302 4.89 -12.22 1.68
CA SER A 302 5.52 -13.52 1.91
C SER A 302 5.55 -13.85 3.42
N ILE A 303 5.83 -15.11 3.76
CA ILE A 303 5.96 -15.53 5.17
C ILE A 303 7.15 -14.83 5.83
N GLU A 304 8.23 -14.63 5.08
CA GLU A 304 9.45 -13.94 5.50
C GLU A 304 9.18 -12.45 5.79
N GLU A 305 8.43 -11.76 4.92
CA GLU A 305 7.99 -10.38 5.16
C GLU A 305 7.08 -10.28 6.40
N LEU A 306 6.14 -11.23 6.56
CA LEU A 306 5.25 -11.29 7.71
C LEU A 306 6.03 -11.52 9.01
N GLU A 307 7.03 -12.40 9.02
CA GLU A 307 7.88 -12.64 10.18
C GLU A 307 8.76 -11.44 10.53
N ALA A 308 9.45 -10.83 9.55
CA ALA A 308 10.27 -9.65 9.78
C ALA A 308 9.46 -8.48 10.36
N CYS A 309 8.24 -8.28 9.84
CA CYS A 309 7.30 -7.28 10.34
C CYS A 309 6.70 -7.65 11.70
N ARG A 310 6.39 -8.94 11.95
CA ARG A 310 5.97 -9.43 13.28
C ARG A 310 7.03 -9.12 14.33
N LEU A 311 8.30 -9.45 14.09
CA LEU A 311 9.39 -9.21 15.02
C LEU A 311 9.60 -7.72 15.33
N SER A 312 9.45 -6.85 14.31
CA SER A 312 9.84 -5.44 14.41
C SER A 312 8.69 -4.49 14.76
N VAL A 313 7.46 -4.82 14.33
CA VAL A 313 6.29 -3.92 14.38
C VAL A 313 5.18 -4.50 15.27
N PHE A 314 4.95 -5.81 15.23
CA PHE A 314 3.89 -6.49 15.98
C PHE A 314 4.39 -7.63 16.90
N PRO A 315 5.41 -7.40 17.77
CA PRO A 315 6.06 -8.47 18.54
C PRO A 315 5.13 -9.18 19.54
N VAL A 316 3.99 -8.55 19.86
CA VAL A 316 2.90 -9.11 20.67
C VAL A 316 2.20 -10.31 20.01
N VAL A 317 2.34 -10.51 18.70
CA VAL A 317 1.77 -11.65 17.98
C VAL A 317 2.77 -12.81 17.98
N PRO A 318 2.43 -13.98 18.54
CA PRO A 318 3.29 -15.16 18.48
C PRO A 318 3.44 -15.72 17.07
N LEU A 319 4.58 -16.36 16.80
CA LEU A 319 4.93 -16.94 15.50
C LEU A 319 3.92 -18.02 15.06
N ASP A 320 3.55 -18.92 15.97
CA ASP A 320 2.59 -19.99 15.70
C ASP A 320 1.20 -19.44 15.35
N LEU A 321 0.71 -18.41 16.06
CA LEU A 321 -0.54 -17.74 15.74
C LEU A 321 -0.48 -17.01 14.39
N MET A 322 0.64 -16.37 14.07
CA MET A 322 0.86 -15.67 12.81
C MET A 322 0.81 -16.64 11.61
N LEU A 323 1.53 -17.78 11.71
CA LEU A 323 1.49 -18.85 10.72
C LEU A 323 0.07 -19.44 10.59
N ASP A 324 -0.59 -19.78 11.70
CA ASP A 324 -1.97 -20.29 11.73
C ASP A 324 -3.02 -19.37 11.08
N LEU A 325 -2.76 -18.06 11.06
CA LEU A 325 -3.63 -17.06 10.43
C LEU A 325 -3.28 -16.87 8.95
N SER A 326 -1.99 -16.93 8.59
CA SER A 326 -1.55 -16.90 7.19
C SER A 326 -2.04 -18.14 6.42
N ASP A 327 -2.02 -19.31 7.07
CA ASP A 327 -2.59 -20.57 6.55
C ASP A 327 -4.09 -20.46 6.20
N GLU A 328 -4.84 -19.60 6.91
CA GLU A 328 -6.28 -19.44 6.74
C GLU A 328 -6.63 -18.26 5.81
N ALA A 329 -5.98 -17.11 5.96
CA ALA A 329 -6.32 -15.85 5.27
C ALA A 329 -5.25 -15.37 4.26
N GLY A 330 -4.17 -16.11 4.07
CA GLY A 330 -3.06 -15.77 3.18
C GLY A 330 -2.19 -14.60 3.66
N GLY A 331 -1.38 -14.07 2.74
CA GLY A 331 -0.40 -13.01 2.97
C GLY A 331 -0.98 -11.60 3.20
N VAL A 332 -1.94 -11.42 4.11
CA VAL A 332 -2.57 -10.12 4.39
C VAL A 332 -2.31 -9.66 5.84
N PRO A 333 -1.37 -8.71 6.07
CA PRO A 333 -0.96 -8.27 7.41
C PRO A 333 -2.10 -7.76 8.28
N ARG A 334 -3.18 -7.25 7.69
CA ARG A 334 -4.36 -6.82 8.44
C ARG A 334 -4.95 -7.96 9.29
N TYR A 335 -5.15 -9.14 8.69
CA TYR A 335 -5.70 -10.31 9.38
C TYR A 335 -4.63 -11.08 10.16
N VAL A 336 -3.39 -11.08 9.66
CA VAL A 336 -2.30 -11.90 10.21
C VAL A 336 -1.53 -11.22 11.35
N LEU A 337 -1.45 -9.88 11.37
CA LEU A 337 -0.66 -9.11 12.34
C LEU A 337 -1.49 -8.02 13.06
N GLN A 338 -2.11 -7.10 12.33
CA GLN A 338 -2.69 -5.88 12.90
C GLN A 338 -3.91 -6.17 13.79
N ILE A 339 -4.88 -6.95 13.31
CA ILE A 339 -6.07 -7.34 14.07
C ILE A 339 -5.70 -8.23 15.27
N PRO A 340 -4.92 -9.33 15.15
CA PRO A 340 -4.55 -10.16 16.31
C PRO A 340 -3.75 -9.37 17.34
N ALA A 341 -2.82 -8.49 16.94
CA ALA A 341 -2.12 -7.60 17.88
C ALA A 341 -3.09 -6.70 18.65
N SER A 342 -4.10 -6.15 17.96
CA SER A 342 -5.13 -5.30 18.57
C SER A 342 -5.99 -6.09 19.57
N ILE A 343 -6.37 -7.32 19.25
CA ILE A 343 -7.15 -8.20 20.13
C ILE A 343 -6.34 -8.60 21.37
N ILE A 344 -5.10 -9.05 21.21
CA ILE A 344 -4.26 -9.49 22.33
C ILE A 344 -4.04 -8.35 23.34
N ARG A 345 -3.81 -7.12 22.85
CA ARG A 345 -3.68 -5.92 23.69
C ARG A 345 -5.00 -5.53 24.39
N GLN A 346 -6.15 -5.72 23.73
CA GLN A 346 -7.46 -5.49 24.36
C GLN A 346 -7.75 -6.50 25.48
N GLU A 347 -7.41 -7.77 25.29
CA GLU A 347 -7.60 -8.81 26.30
C GLU A 347 -6.56 -8.72 27.44
N ASN A 348 -5.42 -8.07 27.21
CA ASN A 348 -4.33 -7.92 28.18
C ASN A 348 -3.85 -6.45 28.28
N PRO A 349 -4.64 -5.54 28.87
CA PRO A 349 -4.31 -4.11 28.91
C PRO A 349 -3.08 -3.76 29.78
N ASN A 350 -2.69 -4.64 30.72
CA ASN A 350 -1.58 -4.41 31.65
C ASN A 350 -0.20 -4.89 31.13
N PHE A 351 -0.10 -5.21 29.83
CA PHE A 351 1.02 -5.99 29.32
C PHE A 351 2.29 -5.17 29.06
N LYS A 352 3.34 -5.43 29.85
CA LYS A 352 4.73 -5.07 29.56
C LYS A 352 5.60 -6.34 29.69
N ASP A 353 5.99 -6.89 28.54
CA ASP A 353 7.20 -7.71 28.36
C ASP A 353 7.31 -9.05 29.13
N GLN A 354 6.22 -9.82 29.27
CA GLN A 354 6.27 -11.25 29.66
C GLN A 354 5.64 -12.16 28.58
N PRO A 355 5.88 -13.49 28.57
CA PRO A 355 5.25 -14.37 27.59
C PRO A 355 3.77 -14.65 27.93
N VAL A 356 2.86 -14.33 27.01
CA VAL A 356 1.42 -14.65 27.15
C VAL A 356 1.22 -16.16 27.05
N VAL A 357 0.69 -16.80 28.09
CA VAL A 357 0.03 -18.11 27.92
C VAL A 357 -1.31 -17.85 27.23
N LEU A 358 -1.38 -18.13 25.92
CA LEU A 358 -2.55 -17.85 25.08
C LEU A 358 -3.74 -18.81 25.36
N ASN A 359 -4.31 -18.72 26.56
CA ASN A 359 -5.51 -19.47 26.94
C ASN A 359 -6.71 -19.23 25.99
N ASN A 360 -6.72 -18.07 25.29
CA ASN A 360 -7.79 -17.64 24.38
C ASN A 360 -7.44 -17.76 22.88
N ARG A 361 -6.41 -18.54 22.47
CA ARG A 361 -5.94 -18.59 21.06
C ARG A 361 -7.07 -18.77 20.02
N GLY A 362 -8.05 -19.62 20.32
CA GLY A 362 -9.21 -19.84 19.45
C GLY A 362 -10.14 -18.62 19.29
N VAL A 363 -10.32 -17.82 20.34
CA VAL A 363 -11.12 -16.58 20.31
C VAL A 363 -10.42 -15.52 19.46
N ILE A 364 -9.10 -15.36 19.65
CA ILE A 364 -8.29 -14.44 18.87
C ILE A 364 -8.33 -14.83 17.39
N LYS A 365 -8.11 -16.13 17.05
CA LYS A 365 -8.20 -16.62 15.67
C LYS A 365 -9.58 -16.37 15.06
N LYS A 366 -10.67 -16.65 15.80
CA LYS A 366 -12.04 -16.37 15.34
C LYS A 366 -12.27 -14.88 15.04
N ARG A 367 -11.87 -13.99 15.94
CA ARG A 367 -12.03 -12.53 15.78
C ARG A 367 -11.15 -11.95 14.66
N SER A 368 -9.92 -12.47 14.48
CA SER A 368 -9.05 -12.08 13.36
C SER A 368 -9.60 -12.48 11.98
N LEU A 369 -10.34 -13.58 11.91
CA LEU A 369 -10.92 -14.14 10.69
C LEU A 369 -12.40 -13.81 10.50
N GLU A 370 -13.00 -12.98 11.36
CA GLU A 370 -14.44 -12.66 11.37
C GLU A 370 -14.95 -12.27 9.97
N ARG A 371 -14.25 -11.36 9.29
CA ARG A 371 -14.57 -10.94 7.92
C ARG A 371 -14.40 -12.01 6.85
N VAL A 372 -13.49 -12.96 7.05
CA VAL A 372 -13.30 -14.10 6.14
C VAL A 372 -14.48 -15.07 6.31
N GLU A 373 -14.88 -15.36 7.56
CA GLU A 373 -16.03 -16.21 7.86
C GLU A 373 -17.37 -15.56 7.46
N GLU A 374 -17.51 -14.22 7.58
CA GLU A 374 -18.62 -13.44 7.02
C GLU A 374 -18.70 -13.61 5.49
N ALA A 375 -17.61 -13.34 4.76
CA ALA A 375 -17.58 -13.50 3.30
C ALA A 375 -17.83 -14.96 2.85
N LEU A 376 -17.31 -15.95 3.61
CA LEU A 376 -17.63 -17.35 3.40
C LEU A 376 -19.11 -17.66 3.67
N SER A 377 -19.77 -16.96 4.61
CA SER A 377 -21.19 -17.13 4.91
C SER A 377 -22.12 -16.60 3.82
N GLU A 378 -21.71 -15.55 3.10
CA GLU A 378 -22.49 -14.98 2.00
C GLU A 378 -22.54 -15.89 0.76
N ILE A 379 -21.52 -16.73 0.54
CA ILE A 379 -21.50 -17.74 -0.54
C ILE A 379 -22.50 -18.86 -0.22
N SER A 380 -23.67 -18.75 -0.85
CA SER A 380 -24.74 -19.76 -0.81
C SER A 380 -24.74 -20.72 -2.01
N ASP A 381 -24.08 -20.33 -3.11
CA ASP A 381 -24.12 -21.05 -4.37
C ASP A 381 -22.97 -20.61 -5.31
N PHE A 382 -22.78 -21.37 -6.40
CA PHE A 382 -21.80 -21.03 -7.43
C PHE A 382 -22.05 -19.67 -8.09
N ARG A 383 -23.28 -19.14 -8.16
CA ARG A 383 -23.57 -17.86 -8.82
C ARG A 383 -22.95 -16.70 -8.05
N LYS A 384 -23.09 -16.69 -6.72
CA LYS A 384 -22.40 -15.73 -5.85
C LYS A 384 -20.88 -15.92 -5.88
N LEU A 385 -20.41 -17.17 -5.94
CA LEU A 385 -18.98 -17.42 -6.08
C LEU A 385 -18.42 -16.83 -7.38
N ILE A 386 -19.10 -17.04 -8.51
CA ILE A 386 -18.74 -16.47 -9.81
C ILE A 386 -18.66 -14.94 -9.75
N GLN A 387 -19.59 -14.29 -9.06
CA GLN A 387 -19.58 -12.83 -8.91
C GLN A 387 -18.36 -12.32 -8.12
N CYS A 388 -17.74 -13.13 -7.26
CA CYS A 388 -16.50 -12.79 -6.55
C CYS A 388 -15.32 -12.52 -7.51
N PHE A 389 -15.32 -13.14 -8.68
CA PHE A 389 -14.32 -12.99 -9.74
C PHE A 389 -14.66 -11.89 -10.75
N SER A 390 -15.84 -11.26 -10.65
CA SER A 390 -16.22 -10.16 -11.53
C SER A 390 -15.63 -8.84 -11.05
N GLU A 391 -15.38 -7.91 -11.98
CA GLU A 391 -14.97 -6.54 -11.66
C GLU A 391 -16.09 -5.69 -11.02
N ASN A 392 -17.27 -6.28 -10.77
CA ASN A 392 -18.37 -5.58 -10.14
C ASN A 392 -17.98 -5.18 -8.71
N ALA A 393 -17.82 -3.87 -8.51
CA ALA A 393 -17.33 -3.28 -7.27
C ALA A 393 -18.17 -3.64 -6.03
N GLN A 394 -19.45 -4.02 -6.17
CA GLN A 394 -20.25 -4.56 -5.06
C GLN A 394 -19.62 -5.84 -4.47
N TYR A 395 -19.02 -6.68 -5.32
CA TYR A 395 -18.45 -7.97 -4.96
C TYR A 395 -16.97 -7.87 -4.56
N VAL A 396 -16.22 -6.91 -5.13
CA VAL A 396 -14.80 -6.63 -4.80
C VAL A 396 -14.55 -6.41 -3.30
N GLU A 397 -15.52 -5.87 -2.54
CA GLU A 397 -15.34 -5.62 -1.12
C GLU A 397 -15.22 -6.93 -0.31
N PHE A 398 -16.15 -7.87 -0.50
CA PHE A 398 -16.12 -9.15 0.22
C PHE A 398 -15.22 -10.19 -0.46
N SER A 399 -15.11 -10.17 -1.81
CA SER A 399 -14.24 -11.11 -2.53
C SER A 399 -12.76 -10.89 -2.19
N SER A 400 -12.36 -9.66 -1.82
CA SER A 400 -11.02 -9.36 -1.31
C SER A 400 -10.64 -10.06 0.00
N HIS A 401 -11.56 -10.81 0.62
CA HIS A 401 -11.33 -11.63 1.82
C HIS A 401 -11.12 -13.11 1.48
N LEU A 402 -11.39 -13.50 0.22
CA LEU A 402 -11.39 -14.88 -0.27
C LEU A 402 -10.47 -15.09 -1.47
N ILE A 403 -10.26 -14.04 -2.25
CA ILE A 403 -9.48 -14.00 -3.48
C ILE A 403 -8.50 -12.82 -3.36
N HIS A 404 -7.24 -13.08 -3.67
CA HIS A 404 -6.16 -12.10 -3.66
C HIS A 404 -5.76 -11.72 -5.08
N GLN A 405 -5.31 -10.47 -5.24
CA GLN A 405 -4.72 -9.96 -6.47
C GLN A 405 -3.21 -10.20 -6.41
N TRP A 406 -2.66 -10.90 -7.40
CA TRP A 406 -1.23 -11.16 -7.54
C TRP A 406 -0.69 -10.45 -8.79
N PRO A 407 0.31 -9.56 -8.65
CA PRO A 407 0.91 -8.86 -9.78
C PRO A 407 1.80 -9.76 -10.64
N ASP A 408 2.08 -9.30 -11.86
CA ASP A 408 3.25 -9.73 -12.62
C ASP A 408 4.56 -9.10 -12.07
N THR A 409 5.71 -9.47 -12.65
CA THR A 409 7.04 -8.95 -12.27
C THR A 409 7.14 -7.41 -12.33
N PHE A 410 6.35 -6.74 -13.17
CA PHE A 410 6.35 -5.28 -13.30
C PHE A 410 5.25 -4.57 -12.52
N TYR A 411 4.50 -5.31 -11.69
CA TYR A 411 3.36 -4.82 -10.93
C TYR A 411 2.19 -4.30 -11.80
N ARG A 412 2.18 -4.44 -13.13
CA ARG A 412 1.17 -3.82 -14.02
C ARG A 412 -0.04 -4.69 -14.27
N GLU A 413 0.19 -5.97 -14.56
CA GLU A 413 -0.87 -6.96 -14.78
C GLU A 413 -1.27 -7.58 -13.45
N GLN A 414 -2.53 -8.00 -13.32
CA GLN A 414 -3.04 -8.67 -12.12
C GLN A 414 -3.68 -9.99 -12.49
N SER A 415 -3.25 -11.05 -11.81
CA SER A 415 -3.94 -12.32 -11.72
C SER A 415 -4.77 -12.37 -10.44
N LEU A 416 -5.79 -13.21 -10.42
CA LEU A 416 -6.56 -13.52 -9.22
C LEU A 416 -6.18 -14.92 -8.75
N SER A 417 -6.18 -15.15 -7.45
CA SER A 417 -5.97 -16.49 -6.87
C SER A 417 -6.68 -16.60 -5.53
N TRP A 418 -7.00 -17.82 -5.08
CA TRP A 418 -7.53 -18.03 -3.74
C TRP A 418 -6.61 -17.44 -2.67
N ALA A 419 -7.19 -16.80 -1.65
CA ALA A 419 -6.47 -16.20 -0.55
C ALA A 419 -5.64 -17.24 0.23
N SER A 420 -6.18 -18.45 0.40
CA SER A 420 -5.48 -19.61 0.94
C SER A 420 -6.09 -20.92 0.42
N GLY A 421 -5.32 -22.01 0.50
CA GLY A 421 -5.86 -23.35 0.24
C GLY A 421 -6.96 -23.78 1.23
N ARG A 422 -6.99 -23.19 2.44
CA ARG A 422 -8.05 -23.44 3.44
C ARG A 422 -9.36 -22.74 3.10
N ILE A 423 -9.31 -21.51 2.59
CA ILE A 423 -10.50 -20.82 2.07
C ILE A 423 -11.08 -21.62 0.91
N PHE A 424 -10.24 -22.09 -0.02
CA PHE A 424 -10.67 -22.97 -1.09
C PHE A 424 -11.33 -24.28 -0.56
N ASP A 425 -10.70 -24.98 0.40
CA ASP A 425 -11.28 -26.17 1.05
C ASP A 425 -12.65 -25.88 1.72
N LYS A 426 -12.83 -24.70 2.37
CA LYS A 426 -14.10 -24.30 3.00
C LYS A 426 -15.18 -24.00 1.96
N ILE A 427 -14.84 -23.29 0.89
CA ILE A 427 -15.76 -22.96 -0.22
C ILE A 427 -16.20 -24.24 -0.94
N GLN A 428 -15.28 -25.14 -1.25
CA GLN A 428 -15.57 -26.41 -1.90
C GLN A 428 -16.61 -27.23 -1.10
N LYS A 429 -16.38 -27.41 0.22
CA LYS A 429 -17.31 -28.12 1.11
C LYS A 429 -18.71 -27.50 1.17
N LYS A 430 -18.82 -26.17 1.07
CA LYS A 430 -20.13 -25.50 1.03
C LYS A 430 -20.86 -25.69 -0.30
N LEU A 431 -20.12 -25.86 -1.39
CA LEU A 431 -20.68 -25.95 -2.74
C LEU A 431 -20.89 -27.38 -3.22
N GLU A 432 -20.40 -28.38 -2.48
CA GLU A 432 -20.69 -29.81 -2.68
C GLU A 432 -22.20 -30.12 -2.65
N ASP A 433 -23.00 -29.36 -1.89
CA ASP A 433 -24.47 -29.46 -1.87
C ASP A 433 -25.17 -28.77 -3.07
N SER A 434 -24.43 -28.06 -3.92
CA SER A 434 -24.98 -27.23 -5.01
C SER A 434 -24.71 -27.81 -6.40
N ARG A 435 -25.63 -27.61 -7.34
CA ARG A 435 -25.52 -28.19 -8.69
C ARG A 435 -24.39 -27.53 -9.49
N TRP A 436 -23.30 -28.26 -9.68
CA TRP A 436 -22.12 -27.91 -10.48
C TRP A 436 -22.42 -27.49 -11.93
N SER A 437 -23.59 -27.85 -12.48
CA SER A 437 -24.01 -27.46 -13.84
C SER A 437 -23.96 -25.95 -14.12
N ASN A 438 -24.19 -25.10 -13.10
CA ASN A 438 -24.07 -23.65 -13.25
C ASN A 438 -22.62 -23.14 -13.32
N LEU A 439 -21.66 -23.91 -12.79
CA LEU A 439 -20.23 -23.61 -12.91
C LEU A 439 -19.74 -23.89 -14.33
N PHE A 440 -20.11 -25.05 -14.87
CA PHE A 440 -19.63 -25.53 -16.17
C PHE A 440 -20.05 -24.64 -17.32
N LEU A 441 -21.32 -24.18 -17.34
CA LEU A 441 -21.82 -23.18 -18.29
C LEU A 441 -20.96 -21.90 -18.34
N LYS A 442 -20.32 -21.54 -17.23
CA LYS A 442 -19.47 -20.36 -17.08
C LYS A 442 -17.99 -20.62 -17.36
N ILE A 443 -17.49 -21.84 -17.13
CA ILE A 443 -16.15 -22.26 -17.57
C ILE A 443 -16.10 -22.36 -19.10
N GLN A 444 -17.18 -22.78 -19.74
CA GLN A 444 -17.32 -22.90 -21.19
C GLN A 444 -17.75 -21.59 -21.89
N ASP A 445 -18.07 -20.53 -21.15
CA ASP A 445 -18.45 -19.23 -21.71
C ASP A 445 -17.21 -18.52 -22.33
N PRO A 446 -17.15 -18.29 -23.65
CA PRO A 446 -16.01 -17.62 -24.28
C PRO A 446 -15.94 -16.12 -23.96
N ASP A 447 -17.05 -15.50 -23.53
CA ASP A 447 -17.16 -14.05 -23.30
C ASP A 447 -16.85 -13.63 -21.84
N ASP A 448 -16.66 -14.58 -20.92
CA ASP A 448 -16.26 -14.31 -19.52
C ASP A 448 -14.72 -14.14 -19.38
N PRO A 449 -14.22 -13.27 -18.46
CA PRO A 449 -12.79 -13.04 -18.30
C PRO A 449 -11.97 -14.33 -18.08
N SER A 450 -10.85 -14.46 -18.78
CA SER A 450 -10.03 -15.69 -18.75
C SER A 450 -9.55 -16.10 -17.34
N SER A 451 -9.35 -15.12 -16.45
CA SER A 451 -8.93 -15.34 -15.06
C SER A 451 -10.03 -15.96 -14.18
N SER A 452 -11.31 -15.58 -14.35
CA SER A 452 -12.42 -16.22 -13.61
C SER A 452 -12.57 -17.68 -14.02
N ARG A 453 -12.54 -17.93 -15.34
CA ARG A 453 -12.64 -19.26 -15.94
C ARG A 453 -11.50 -20.18 -15.48
N GLY A 454 -10.26 -19.67 -15.49
CA GLY A 454 -9.08 -20.40 -15.01
C GLY A 454 -9.22 -20.90 -13.58
N ILE A 455 -9.51 -20.00 -12.63
CA ILE A 455 -9.61 -20.34 -11.20
C ILE A 455 -10.80 -21.25 -10.91
N MET A 456 -11.92 -21.07 -11.63
CA MET A 456 -13.09 -21.93 -11.48
C MET A 456 -12.88 -23.33 -12.04
N PHE A 457 -12.12 -23.45 -13.14
CA PHE A 457 -11.69 -24.74 -13.68
C PHE A 457 -10.66 -25.42 -12.78
N GLU A 458 -9.64 -24.70 -12.30
CA GLU A 458 -8.67 -25.15 -11.29
C GLU A 458 -9.39 -25.71 -10.05
N SER A 459 -10.38 -24.98 -9.56
CA SER A 459 -11.22 -25.38 -8.43
C SER A 459 -11.94 -26.71 -8.66
N HIS A 460 -12.45 -26.94 -9.87
CA HIS A 460 -13.09 -28.20 -10.22
C HIS A 460 -12.07 -29.35 -10.33
N VAL A 461 -10.92 -29.13 -10.97
CA VAL A 461 -9.83 -30.12 -11.09
C VAL A 461 -9.32 -30.56 -9.71
N LEU A 462 -9.05 -29.60 -8.82
CA LEU A 462 -8.60 -29.87 -7.46
C LEU A 462 -9.64 -30.63 -6.64
N HIS A 463 -10.94 -30.41 -6.87
CA HIS A 463 -12.01 -31.20 -6.26
C HIS A 463 -11.98 -32.66 -6.75
N LEU A 464 -11.91 -32.90 -8.07
CA LEU A 464 -11.82 -34.25 -8.64
C LEU A 464 -10.58 -35.02 -8.15
N PHE A 465 -9.44 -34.34 -8.04
CA PHE A 465 -8.20 -34.93 -7.51
C PHE A 465 -8.27 -35.26 -6.01
N LYS A 466 -9.07 -34.51 -5.22
CA LYS A 466 -9.32 -34.81 -3.80
C LYS A 466 -10.25 -36.00 -3.60
N LEU A 467 -11.29 -36.14 -4.42
CA LEU A 467 -12.18 -37.31 -4.41
C LEU A 467 -11.38 -38.60 -4.66
N GLY A 468 -10.47 -38.56 -5.63
CA GLY A 468 -9.64 -39.69 -6.01
C GLY A 468 -10.44 -40.78 -6.75
N GLY A 469 -9.75 -41.83 -7.19
CA GLY A 469 -10.36 -42.95 -7.95
C GLY A 469 -10.88 -42.57 -9.35
N GLN A 470 -10.70 -41.32 -9.77
CA GLN A 470 -11.10 -40.83 -11.09
C GLN A 470 -10.14 -41.33 -12.17
N LYS A 471 -10.70 -41.75 -13.32
CA LYS A 471 -9.94 -41.99 -14.55
C LYS A 471 -10.09 -40.78 -15.46
N PHE A 472 -9.01 -40.38 -16.12
CA PHE A 472 -9.01 -39.26 -17.04
C PHE A 472 -8.42 -39.69 -18.37
N GLU A 473 -8.99 -39.19 -19.45
CA GLU A 473 -8.42 -39.40 -20.78
C GLU A 473 -7.21 -38.49 -20.95
N SER A 474 -6.10 -39.03 -21.45
CA SER A 474 -4.91 -38.24 -21.73
C SER A 474 -4.23 -38.65 -23.02
N ARG A 475 -3.51 -37.72 -23.64
CA ARG A 475 -2.67 -37.98 -24.82
C ARG A 475 -1.36 -37.22 -24.74
N ARG A 476 -0.33 -37.77 -25.37
CA ARG A 476 0.99 -37.14 -25.46
C ARG A 476 0.97 -36.01 -26.50
N LEU A 477 1.64 -34.90 -26.19
CA LEU A 477 1.85 -33.79 -27.10
C LEU A 477 3.25 -33.92 -27.75
N GLY A 478 3.30 -33.87 -29.09
CA GLY A 478 4.54 -33.95 -29.87
C GLY A 478 4.72 -32.73 -30.77
N GLU A 479 5.98 -32.41 -31.11
CA GLU A 479 6.32 -31.33 -32.04
C GLU A 479 5.88 -31.63 -33.49
N ASN A 480 5.70 -32.92 -33.82
CA ASN A 480 4.97 -33.41 -34.99
C ASN A 480 3.98 -34.48 -34.51
N GLU A 481 2.67 -34.27 -34.68
CA GLU A 481 1.63 -35.27 -34.41
C GLU A 481 1.72 -36.40 -35.48
N LEU A 482 1.40 -37.68 -35.22
CA LEU A 482 0.51 -38.27 -34.22
C LEU A 482 1.18 -39.45 -33.49
N THR A 483 0.80 -39.71 -32.24
CA THR A 483 1.04 -41.00 -31.55
C THR A 483 -0.17 -41.41 -30.73
N GLY A 484 -0.44 -42.72 -30.67
CA GLY A 484 -1.75 -43.30 -30.32
C GLY A 484 -2.30 -42.98 -28.93
N TYR A 485 -3.63 -43.11 -28.83
CA TYR A 485 -4.38 -43.14 -27.58
C TYR A 485 -3.98 -44.37 -26.76
N ASN A 486 -3.68 -44.16 -25.48
CA ASN A 486 -3.63 -45.23 -24.47
C ASN A 486 -4.83 -45.03 -23.54
N GLU A 487 -5.72 -46.02 -23.44
CA GLU A 487 -6.92 -45.95 -22.58
C GLU A 487 -6.64 -46.24 -21.08
N GLU A 488 -5.38 -46.48 -20.73
CA GLU A 488 -4.95 -46.84 -19.36
C GLU A 488 -4.00 -45.80 -18.76
N ASP A 489 -4.54 -44.73 -18.18
CA ASP A 489 -3.82 -43.92 -17.18
C ASP A 489 -4.75 -43.52 -16.01
N ILE A 490 -4.38 -43.98 -14.82
CA ILE A 490 -5.05 -43.65 -13.55
C ILE A 490 -4.33 -42.45 -12.94
N ILE A 491 -4.99 -41.31 -12.77
CA ILE A 491 -4.33 -40.14 -12.18
C ILE A 491 -4.26 -40.26 -10.65
N ILE A 492 -3.06 -39.94 -10.17
CA ILE A 492 -2.57 -40.13 -8.81
C ILE A 492 -3.23 -39.14 -7.84
N LYS A 493 -3.65 -39.64 -6.66
CA LYS A 493 -4.02 -38.79 -5.52
C LYS A 493 -2.79 -38.01 -5.03
N PRO A 494 -2.77 -36.67 -5.05
CA PRO A 494 -1.62 -35.90 -4.57
C PRO A 494 -1.35 -36.17 -3.09
N THR A 495 -0.16 -36.68 -2.76
CA THR A 495 0.27 -36.94 -1.37
C THR A 495 0.80 -35.70 -0.65
N ILE A 496 1.06 -34.62 -1.38
CA ILE A 496 1.57 -33.35 -0.84
C ILE A 496 0.56 -32.26 -1.20
N ARG A 497 0.03 -31.57 -0.18
CA ARG A 497 -0.64 -30.27 -0.33
C ARG A 497 0.44 -29.21 -0.15
N ASN A 498 0.78 -28.45 -1.21
CA ASN A 498 1.65 -27.26 -1.23
C ASN A 498 1.73 -26.79 -2.71
N PHE A 499 1.77 -25.51 -3.07
CA PHE A 499 1.78 -24.25 -2.30
C PHE A 499 0.78 -23.24 -2.90
N SER A 500 0.55 -22.13 -2.19
CA SER A 500 -0.07 -20.95 -2.77
C SER A 500 0.78 -20.35 -3.90
N ALA A 501 0.13 -19.97 -5.01
CA ALA A 501 0.64 -19.38 -6.25
C ALA A 501 0.93 -20.37 -7.41
N VAL A 502 0.16 -20.18 -8.50
CA VAL A 502 0.38 -20.60 -9.90
C VAL A 502 0.34 -22.10 -10.21
N ASP A 503 -0.83 -22.57 -10.70
CA ASP A 503 -1.12 -23.68 -11.64
C ASP A 503 -0.50 -25.08 -11.43
N LEU A 504 0.42 -25.25 -10.49
CA LEU A 504 1.44 -26.31 -10.48
C LEU A 504 1.27 -27.30 -9.33
N ILE A 505 0.77 -28.49 -9.64
CA ILE A 505 0.85 -29.63 -8.72
C ILE A 505 2.13 -30.39 -9.01
N LEU A 506 2.99 -30.53 -7.99
CA LEU A 506 4.27 -31.22 -8.09
C LEU A 506 4.26 -32.55 -7.31
N THR A 507 4.68 -33.62 -7.97
CA THR A 507 5.01 -34.91 -7.34
C THR A 507 6.45 -35.29 -7.73
N PRO A 508 7.03 -36.43 -7.30
CA PRO A 508 8.46 -36.71 -7.54
C PRO A 508 8.94 -36.61 -9.00
N ASN A 509 8.08 -36.93 -9.97
CA ASN A 509 8.37 -36.91 -11.42
C ASN A 509 7.23 -36.34 -12.31
N TYR A 510 6.12 -35.88 -11.72
CA TYR A 510 4.99 -35.28 -12.44
C TYR A 510 4.87 -33.80 -12.10
N ILE A 511 4.58 -33.00 -13.13
CA ILE A 511 4.22 -31.59 -13.07
C ILE A 511 2.86 -31.49 -13.75
N PHE A 512 1.86 -30.95 -13.06
CA PHE A 512 0.56 -30.65 -13.67
C PHE A 512 0.45 -29.13 -13.86
N GLN A 513 -0.05 -28.66 -15.00
CA GLN A 513 -0.41 -27.26 -15.26
C GLN A 513 -1.87 -27.19 -15.68
N ILE A 514 -2.70 -26.50 -14.91
CA ILE A 514 -4.13 -26.35 -15.21
C ILE A 514 -4.33 -25.11 -16.10
N THR A 515 -5.04 -25.24 -17.23
CA THR A 515 -5.28 -24.11 -18.13
C THR A 515 -6.61 -24.22 -18.89
N VAL A 516 -7.29 -23.08 -19.06
CA VAL A 516 -8.43 -22.91 -19.99
C VAL A 516 -8.02 -22.24 -21.31
N SER A 517 -6.75 -21.86 -21.46
CA SER A 517 -6.22 -21.25 -22.68
C SER A 517 -5.62 -22.32 -23.61
N PRO A 518 -5.94 -22.33 -24.92
CA PRO A 518 -5.32 -23.23 -25.90
C PRO A 518 -3.84 -22.90 -26.19
N LYS A 519 -3.38 -21.70 -25.77
CA LYS A 519 -1.98 -21.28 -25.84
C LYS A 519 -1.49 -20.96 -24.43
N HIS A 520 -0.55 -21.76 -23.94
CA HIS A 520 0.02 -21.67 -22.60
C HIS A 520 1.54 -21.86 -22.68
N PRO A 521 2.28 -20.88 -23.25
CA PRO A 521 3.72 -20.99 -23.47
C PRO A 521 4.48 -21.17 -22.15
N VAL A 522 5.47 -22.06 -22.16
CA VAL A 522 6.15 -22.50 -20.93
C VAL A 522 7.44 -21.70 -20.74
N LYS A 523 7.52 -20.92 -19.66
CA LYS A 523 8.73 -20.16 -19.32
C LYS A 523 9.88 -21.11 -18.97
N GLN A 524 10.93 -21.12 -19.79
CA GLN A 524 12.03 -22.09 -19.67
C GLN A 524 12.81 -21.95 -18.36
N SER A 525 13.09 -20.71 -17.91
CA SER A 525 13.86 -20.45 -16.69
C SER A 525 13.17 -20.99 -15.43
N GLU A 526 11.87 -20.75 -15.31
CA GLU A 526 11.05 -21.23 -14.19
C GLU A 526 10.97 -22.76 -14.19
N LEU A 527 10.66 -23.39 -15.34
CA LEU A 527 10.57 -24.85 -15.43
C LEU A 527 11.92 -25.53 -15.16
N VAL A 528 13.04 -24.96 -15.62
CA VAL A 528 14.38 -25.47 -15.31
C VAL A 528 14.62 -25.49 -13.80
N ASN A 529 14.29 -24.40 -13.10
CA ASN A 529 14.44 -24.32 -11.65
C ASN A 529 13.55 -25.36 -10.93
N ILE A 530 12.30 -25.53 -11.37
CA ILE A 530 11.40 -26.57 -10.83
C ILE A 530 12.03 -27.95 -11.01
N VAL A 531 12.39 -28.33 -12.25
CA VAL A 531 12.92 -29.66 -12.58
C VAL A 531 14.19 -29.98 -11.80
N GLN A 532 15.14 -29.05 -11.68
CA GLN A 532 16.37 -29.23 -10.89
C GLN A 532 16.10 -29.54 -9.40
N ASN A 533 14.97 -29.08 -8.88
CA ASN A 533 14.56 -29.29 -7.50
C ASN A 533 13.68 -30.53 -7.28
N MET A 534 13.20 -31.20 -8.35
CA MET A 534 12.38 -32.41 -8.25
C MET A 534 13.17 -33.62 -7.76
N LEU A 535 12.52 -34.46 -6.95
CA LEU A 535 13.15 -35.63 -6.33
C LEU A 535 13.64 -36.67 -7.36
N ALA A 536 12.90 -36.90 -8.45
CA ALA A 536 13.32 -37.84 -9.49
C ALA A 536 14.57 -37.34 -10.23
N TYR A 537 14.61 -36.05 -10.59
CA TYR A 537 15.77 -35.44 -11.26
C TYR A 537 17.01 -35.43 -10.36
N ARG A 538 16.86 -35.06 -9.08
CA ARG A 538 17.95 -35.11 -8.09
C ARG A 538 18.50 -36.52 -7.84
N LYS A 539 17.66 -37.56 -7.97
CA LYS A 539 18.09 -38.98 -7.88
C LYS A 539 18.71 -39.50 -9.17
N ASN A 540 18.22 -39.03 -10.33
CA ASN A 540 18.70 -39.42 -11.65
C ASN A 540 18.46 -38.27 -12.64
N PRO A 541 19.50 -37.55 -13.11
CA PRO A 541 19.35 -36.48 -14.10
C PRO A 541 18.77 -36.93 -15.45
N ASN A 542 18.80 -38.23 -15.75
CA ASN A 542 18.17 -38.85 -16.92
C ASN A 542 16.74 -39.37 -16.65
N ALA A 543 16.16 -39.07 -15.49
CA ALA A 543 14.76 -39.41 -15.21
C ALA A 543 13.83 -38.66 -16.18
N LYS A 544 12.82 -39.36 -16.70
CA LYS A 544 11.70 -38.71 -17.39
C LYS A 544 10.90 -37.87 -16.41
N ILE A 545 10.58 -36.65 -16.83
CA ILE A 545 9.66 -35.75 -16.13
C ILE A 545 8.45 -35.55 -17.03
N LEU A 546 7.26 -35.64 -16.47
CA LEU A 546 6.00 -35.56 -17.23
C LEU A 546 5.28 -34.26 -16.89
N LEU A 547 5.10 -33.39 -17.89
CA LEU A 547 4.37 -32.13 -17.80
C LEU A 547 2.96 -32.33 -18.41
N TYR A 548 1.96 -32.44 -17.55
CA TYR A 548 0.56 -32.64 -17.92
C TYR A 548 -0.20 -31.31 -17.92
N PHE A 549 -0.67 -30.87 -19.09
CA PHE A 549 -1.66 -29.80 -19.21
C PHE A 549 -3.04 -30.37 -18.91
N ILE A 550 -3.67 -29.92 -17.85
CA ILE A 550 -5.05 -30.28 -17.52
C ILE A 550 -5.97 -29.24 -18.14
N VAL A 551 -6.91 -29.67 -18.99
CA VAL A 551 -7.73 -28.78 -19.82
C VAL A 551 -9.21 -29.20 -19.83
N PRO A 552 -10.14 -28.25 -20.03
CA PRO A 552 -11.54 -28.57 -20.28
C PRO A 552 -11.72 -29.36 -21.60
N ASP A 553 -12.84 -30.05 -21.71
CA ASP A 553 -13.16 -30.96 -22.83
C ASP A 553 -13.31 -30.25 -24.19
N ASP A 554 -13.77 -29.00 -24.19
CA ASP A 554 -13.92 -28.14 -25.37
C ASP A 554 -12.61 -27.83 -26.11
N ILE A 555 -11.49 -27.70 -25.39
CA ILE A 555 -10.17 -27.43 -25.99
C ILE A 555 -9.27 -28.67 -26.14
N TYR A 556 -9.58 -29.79 -25.46
CA TYR A 556 -8.71 -30.97 -25.40
C TYR A 556 -8.27 -31.51 -26.77
N ASP A 557 -9.20 -31.68 -27.72
CA ASP A 557 -8.89 -32.25 -29.04
C ASP A 557 -8.05 -31.30 -29.91
N THR A 558 -8.11 -29.99 -29.64
CA THR A 558 -7.37 -28.98 -30.41
C THR A 558 -6.10 -28.46 -29.72
N PHE A 559 -5.89 -28.81 -28.45
CA PHE A 559 -4.73 -28.39 -27.66
C PHE A 559 -3.42 -28.95 -28.25
N ARG A 560 -2.43 -28.09 -28.46
CA ARG A 560 -1.15 -28.47 -29.11
C ARG A 560 0.02 -28.42 -28.12
N TYR A 561 1.15 -28.97 -28.56
CA TYR A 561 2.43 -28.81 -27.86
C TYR A 561 2.74 -27.33 -27.61
N GLN A 562 3.10 -27.00 -26.37
CA GLN A 562 3.32 -25.64 -25.91
C GLN A 562 4.81 -25.29 -26.01
N SER A 563 5.12 -24.20 -26.70
CA SER A 563 6.51 -23.80 -26.94
C SER A 563 7.18 -23.23 -25.68
N TYR A 564 8.48 -23.46 -25.56
CA TYR A 564 9.28 -22.86 -24.50
C TYR A 564 9.61 -21.40 -24.82
N VAL A 565 9.44 -20.52 -23.85
CA VAL A 565 9.70 -19.09 -23.98
C VAL A 565 10.72 -18.57 -22.96
N THR A 566 11.36 -17.47 -23.31
CA THR A 566 12.33 -16.74 -22.49
C THR A 566 12.07 -15.23 -22.63
N PRO A 567 12.39 -14.40 -21.62
CA PRO A 567 12.37 -12.95 -21.79
C PRO A 567 13.21 -12.51 -23.01
N LYS A 568 12.76 -11.49 -23.73
CA LYS A 568 13.61 -10.80 -24.72
C LYS A 568 14.68 -10.01 -23.97
N LYS A 569 15.89 -9.94 -24.53
CA LYS A 569 16.88 -8.96 -24.09
C LYS A 569 16.33 -7.55 -24.38
N LYS A 570 16.38 -6.65 -23.39
CA LYS A 570 15.92 -5.26 -23.54
C LYS A 570 16.53 -4.59 -24.77
N ILE A 571 15.68 -4.04 -25.61
CA ILE A 571 16.00 -3.02 -26.62
C ILE A 571 14.86 -1.98 -26.50
N GLY A 572 15.12 -0.86 -25.83
CA GLY A 572 14.11 0.18 -25.59
C GLY A 572 13.17 -0.10 -24.41
N ASN A 573 12.11 0.73 -24.32
CA ASN A 573 11.18 0.82 -23.19
C ASN A 573 9.92 -0.05 -23.30
N ASP A 574 9.83 -0.95 -24.29
CA ASP A 574 8.68 -1.84 -24.44
C ASP A 574 8.68 -2.97 -23.40
N LEU A 575 7.45 -3.44 -23.09
CA LEU A 575 7.14 -4.56 -22.20
C LEU A 575 7.99 -5.81 -22.50
N GLU A 576 8.17 -6.69 -21.51
CA GLU A 576 8.80 -8.01 -21.69
C GLU A 576 7.95 -8.93 -22.60
N ALA A 577 8.01 -8.68 -23.90
CA ALA A 577 7.50 -9.59 -24.90
C ALA A 577 8.36 -10.85 -24.88
N PHE A 578 7.89 -11.92 -24.26
CA PHE A 578 8.52 -13.24 -24.30
C PHE A 578 8.77 -13.68 -25.76
N GLN A 579 9.91 -14.33 -26.00
CA GLN A 579 10.26 -14.91 -27.30
C GLN A 579 10.43 -16.42 -27.20
N ALA A 580 10.17 -17.12 -28.30
CA ALA A 580 10.47 -18.54 -28.42
C ALA A 580 11.97 -18.79 -28.17
N VAL A 581 12.26 -19.82 -27.39
CA VAL A 581 13.62 -20.22 -27.04
C VAL A 581 14.35 -20.75 -28.26
N LYS A 582 15.52 -20.18 -28.60
CA LYS A 582 16.38 -20.67 -29.70
C LYS A 582 17.12 -21.97 -29.37
N HIS A 583 17.44 -22.21 -28.09
CA HIS A 583 18.13 -23.40 -27.61
C HIS A 583 17.46 -23.92 -26.33
N LYS A 584 16.79 -25.07 -26.44
CA LYS A 584 16.16 -25.74 -25.30
C LYS A 584 17.23 -26.12 -24.28
N SER A 585 16.96 -25.88 -23.00
CA SER A 585 17.87 -26.26 -21.91
C SER A 585 18.06 -27.79 -21.88
N PRO A 586 19.28 -28.32 -21.74
CA PRO A 586 19.53 -29.77 -21.64
C PRO A 586 18.72 -30.46 -20.54
N ILE A 587 18.44 -29.73 -19.45
CA ILE A 587 17.62 -30.18 -18.31
C ILE A 587 16.19 -30.54 -18.75
N LEU A 588 15.67 -29.86 -19.78
CA LEU A 588 14.33 -30.08 -20.31
C LEU A 588 14.27 -31.14 -21.43
N HIS A 589 15.39 -31.74 -21.83
CA HIS A 589 15.39 -32.77 -22.88
C HIS A 589 14.54 -33.99 -22.51
N ASN A 590 14.52 -34.37 -21.23
CA ASN A 590 13.76 -35.50 -20.69
C ASN A 590 12.36 -35.11 -20.18
N VAL A 591 11.90 -33.87 -20.47
CA VAL A 591 10.54 -33.42 -20.16
C VAL A 591 9.62 -33.72 -21.33
N GLU A 592 8.62 -34.58 -21.10
CA GLU A 592 7.54 -34.87 -22.06
C GLU A 592 6.31 -34.03 -21.73
N GLN A 593 5.65 -33.47 -22.75
CA GLN A 593 4.38 -32.78 -22.60
C GLN A 593 3.21 -33.74 -22.89
N TRP A 594 2.18 -33.66 -22.07
CA TRP A 594 0.95 -34.45 -22.13
C TRP A 594 -0.25 -33.53 -21.91
N VAL A 595 -1.44 -33.92 -22.37
CA VAL A 595 -2.70 -33.20 -22.10
C VAL A 595 -3.74 -34.16 -21.52
N VAL A 596 -4.50 -33.70 -20.53
CA VAL A 596 -5.53 -34.45 -19.79
C VAL A 596 -6.88 -33.77 -19.96
N LYS A 597 -7.89 -34.52 -20.39
CA LYS A 597 -9.27 -34.05 -20.53
C LYS A 597 -10.01 -34.09 -19.19
N ILE A 598 -10.69 -32.99 -18.86
CA ILE A 598 -11.68 -32.94 -17.79
C ILE A 598 -13.06 -32.77 -18.44
N LYS A 599 -13.94 -33.76 -18.28
CA LYS A 599 -15.34 -33.67 -18.72
C LYS A 599 -16.08 -32.61 -17.90
N MET A 600 -16.69 -31.63 -18.56
CA MET A 600 -17.46 -30.55 -17.95
C MET A 600 -18.95 -30.91 -17.73
N ALA A 601 -19.39 -32.10 -18.11
CA ALA A 601 -20.74 -32.58 -17.83
C ALA A 601 -20.67 -33.89 -17.03
N PRO A 602 -21.51 -34.07 -15.99
CA PRO A 602 -21.81 -35.42 -15.55
C PRO A 602 -22.51 -36.13 -16.71
N GLU A 603 -22.07 -37.35 -17.02
CA GLU A 603 -22.88 -38.25 -17.83
C GLU A 603 -24.22 -38.39 -17.10
N MET A 604 -25.31 -37.97 -17.76
CA MET A 604 -26.64 -38.31 -17.28
C MET A 604 -26.79 -39.81 -17.42
N THR A 605 -26.43 -40.55 -16.37
CA THR A 605 -26.84 -41.94 -16.19
C THR A 605 -28.35 -41.95 -16.07
N VAL A 606 -29.01 -42.09 -17.22
CA VAL A 606 -30.43 -42.36 -17.33
C VAL A 606 -30.65 -43.76 -16.77
N THR A 607 -31.14 -43.82 -15.54
CA THR A 607 -31.68 -45.01 -14.88
C THR A 607 -33.13 -44.73 -14.50
#